data_AF-A0A2I0SJI2-F1
#
_entry.id   AF-A0A2I0SJI2-F1
#
_cell.length_a   1.000
_cell.length_b   1.000
_cell.length_c   1.000
_cell.angle_alpha   90.00
_cell.angle_beta   90.00
_cell.angle_gamma   90.00
#
_symmetry.space_group_name_H-M   'P 1'
#
loop_
_entity.id
_entity.type
_entity.pdbx_description
1 polymer ?
#
loop_
_entity_poly.entity_id
_entity_poly.type
_entity_poly.pdbx_seq_one_letter_code
_entity_poly.pdbx_strand_id
1 'polypeptide(L)'
;MLRILDARTGEPVDAALSRHGLVRVHARPPGSGITGLRVLLVADVLVRALEIGGNTVWATLTSAPDPAASRGGAGLRAHAAELGIRPFEDHRDTEEGPTAAWTVDVVAQGAATTDGPRVEVAPVDSGSAPVPGDPTALRLALLARRRDLPLSLDAGVLAEAEDTLGRWRAAVAGWAARPSRPVPEDVRLRLRAAWEGDLDVPAVLDVLRSVEDSDIPEGARFETYAYADRLLGLELTREIGAAL
;
A
#
# COMPACT_ATOMS: atom_id res chain seq x y z
N MET A 1 5.63 -10.49 -13.24
CA MET A 1 6.26 -9.15 -13.23
C MET A 1 5.12 -8.21 -12.93
N LEU A 2 5.32 -7.20 -12.08
CA LEU A 2 4.22 -6.31 -11.68
C LEU A 2 3.68 -5.57 -12.90
N ARG A 3 2.40 -5.75 -13.19
CA ARG A 3 1.66 -4.99 -14.21
C ARG A 3 0.69 -4.06 -13.51
N ILE A 4 0.53 -2.87 -14.07
CA ILE A 4 -0.46 -1.88 -13.65
C ILE A 4 -1.38 -1.58 -14.83
N LEU A 5 -2.62 -1.25 -14.54
CA LEU A 5 -3.56 -0.68 -15.49
C LEU A 5 -3.18 0.81 -15.66
N ASP A 6 -2.63 1.17 -16.81
CA ASP A 6 -2.30 2.56 -17.10
C ASP A 6 -3.59 3.35 -17.30
N ALA A 7 -3.90 4.26 -16.39
CA ALA A 7 -5.17 4.98 -16.44
C ALA A 7 -5.32 5.88 -17.68
N ARG A 8 -4.24 6.18 -18.42
CA ARG A 8 -4.31 6.93 -19.68
C ARG A 8 -4.91 6.11 -20.81
N THR A 9 -4.61 4.81 -20.84
CA THR A 9 -4.95 3.91 -21.96
C THR A 9 -5.99 2.87 -21.58
N GLY A 10 -6.15 2.57 -20.29
CA GLY A 10 -6.94 1.45 -19.79
C GLY A 10 -6.29 0.10 -20.06
N GLU A 11 -5.02 0.07 -20.49
CA GLU A 11 -4.31 -1.15 -20.85
C GLU A 11 -3.29 -1.55 -19.78
N PRO A 12 -3.06 -2.85 -19.56
CA PRO A 12 -2.07 -3.32 -18.61
C PRO A 12 -0.64 -3.11 -19.15
N VAL A 13 0.18 -2.36 -18.43
CA VAL A 13 1.59 -2.10 -18.74
C VAL A 13 2.50 -2.62 -17.63
N ASP A 14 3.75 -2.92 -17.95
CA ASP A 14 4.73 -3.31 -16.94
C ASP A 14 5.14 -2.10 -16.08
N ALA A 15 5.14 -2.28 -14.77
CA ALA A 15 5.56 -1.25 -13.81
C ALA A 15 7.10 -1.11 -13.72
N ALA A 16 7.85 -1.91 -14.49
CA ALA A 16 9.31 -1.87 -14.58
C ALA A 16 9.76 -2.39 -15.95
N LEU A 17 10.83 -1.81 -16.52
CA LEU A 17 11.38 -2.25 -17.81
C LEU A 17 12.16 -3.57 -17.73
N SER A 18 12.69 -3.91 -16.55
CA SER A 18 13.45 -5.12 -16.32
C SER A 18 13.34 -5.54 -14.86
N ARG A 19 13.62 -6.81 -14.59
CA ARG A 19 13.85 -7.28 -13.21
C ARG A 19 15.16 -6.67 -12.72
N HIS A 20 15.15 -6.06 -11.54
CA HIS A 20 16.29 -5.33 -10.95
C HIS A 20 16.60 -3.98 -11.60
N GLY A 21 15.67 -3.42 -12.37
CA GLY A 21 15.79 -2.06 -12.89
C GLY A 21 15.60 -1.00 -11.80
N LEU A 22 16.03 0.24 -12.09
CA LEU A 22 15.67 1.41 -11.31
C LEU A 22 14.27 1.87 -11.73
N VAL A 23 13.34 1.89 -10.80
CA VAL A 23 11.98 2.40 -11.00
C VAL A 23 11.79 3.63 -10.14
N ARG A 24 11.28 4.70 -10.73
CA ARG A 24 10.84 5.87 -10.00
C ARG A 24 9.34 5.75 -9.76
N VAL A 25 8.93 5.74 -8.49
CA VAL A 25 7.53 5.91 -8.12
C VAL A 25 7.35 7.36 -7.70
N HIS A 26 6.56 8.11 -8.45
CA HIS A 26 6.34 9.52 -8.19
C HIS A 26 4.90 9.78 -7.75
N ALA A 27 4.71 10.16 -6.47
CA ALA A 27 3.41 10.45 -5.91
C ALA A 27 3.04 11.93 -6.10
N ARG A 28 1.82 12.19 -6.59
CA ARG A 28 1.26 13.53 -6.79
C ARG A 28 -0.10 13.65 -6.06
N PRO A 29 -0.11 13.80 -4.73
CA PRO A 29 -1.36 13.94 -3.98
C PRO A 29 -2.05 15.27 -4.31
N PRO A 30 -3.40 15.32 -4.40
CA PRO A 30 -4.14 16.54 -4.73
C PRO A 30 -4.19 17.58 -3.59
N GLY A 31 -3.65 17.24 -2.42
CA GLY A 31 -3.66 18.06 -1.21
C GLY A 31 -3.35 17.22 0.03
N SER A 32 -3.51 17.81 1.22
CA SER A 32 -3.19 17.15 2.50
C SER A 32 -4.33 16.35 3.12
N GLY A 33 -5.48 16.24 2.45
CA GLY A 33 -6.64 15.49 2.92
C GLY A 33 -6.49 13.97 2.75
N ILE A 34 -7.53 13.23 3.17
CA ILE A 34 -7.53 11.76 3.18
C ILE A 34 -7.30 11.13 1.78
N THR A 35 -7.78 11.77 0.71
CA THR A 35 -7.48 11.33 -0.67
C THR A 35 -5.98 11.45 -0.97
N GLY A 36 -5.32 12.53 -0.54
CA GLY A 36 -3.87 12.67 -0.66
C GLY A 36 -3.12 11.61 0.14
N LEU A 37 -3.62 11.25 1.31
CA LEU A 37 -3.07 10.19 2.14
C LEU A 37 -3.21 8.81 1.46
N ARG A 38 -4.36 8.53 0.84
CA ARG A 38 -4.57 7.30 0.06
C ARG A 38 -3.65 7.24 -1.17
N VAL A 39 -3.36 8.37 -1.82
CA VAL A 39 -2.37 8.45 -2.91
C VAL A 39 -0.97 8.03 -2.42
N LEU A 40 -0.52 8.57 -1.28
CA LEU A 40 0.78 8.18 -0.69
C LEU A 40 0.80 6.72 -0.27
N LEU A 41 -0.31 6.20 0.26
CA LEU A 41 -0.42 4.81 0.68
C LEU A 41 -0.36 3.84 -0.51
N VAL A 42 -1.08 4.13 -1.60
CA VAL A 42 -0.99 3.33 -2.83
C VAL A 42 0.41 3.39 -3.44
N ALA A 43 1.05 4.56 -3.39
CA ALA A 43 2.44 4.69 -3.82
C ALA A 43 3.40 3.84 -2.96
N ASP A 44 3.24 3.82 -1.63
CA ASP A 44 4.03 2.98 -0.74
C ASP A 44 3.85 1.48 -1.03
N VAL A 45 2.61 1.04 -1.28
CA VAL A 45 2.32 -0.35 -1.68
C VAL A 45 2.97 -0.68 -3.03
N LEU A 46 2.92 0.23 -4.00
CA LEU A 46 3.61 0.06 -5.29
C LEU A 46 5.14 -0.07 -5.09
N VAL A 47 5.75 0.79 -4.27
CA VAL A 47 7.19 0.69 -3.93
C VAL A 47 7.49 -0.68 -3.31
N ARG A 48 6.71 -1.12 -2.31
CA ARG A 48 6.89 -2.42 -1.65
C ARG A 48 6.74 -3.58 -2.64
N ALA A 49 5.74 -3.53 -3.53
CA ALA A 49 5.52 -4.56 -4.54
C ALA A 49 6.70 -4.67 -5.53
N LEU A 50 7.23 -3.53 -5.97
CA LEU A 50 8.39 -3.46 -6.86
C LEU A 50 9.67 -4.02 -6.20
N GLU A 51 9.91 -3.69 -4.93
CA GLU A 51 11.05 -4.20 -4.16
C GLU A 51 10.93 -5.69 -3.84
N ILE A 52 9.73 -6.18 -3.51
CA ILE A 52 9.45 -7.63 -3.40
C ILE A 52 9.76 -8.33 -4.73
N GLY A 53 9.50 -7.65 -5.85
CA GLY A 53 9.86 -8.07 -7.20
C GLY A 53 11.35 -7.98 -7.53
N GLY A 54 12.17 -7.40 -6.64
CA GLY A 54 13.62 -7.26 -6.76
C GLY A 54 14.09 -5.96 -7.42
N ASN A 55 13.21 -4.98 -7.68
CA ASN A 55 13.60 -3.69 -8.27
C ASN A 55 14.17 -2.74 -7.22
N THR A 56 15.06 -1.86 -7.65
CA THR A 56 15.48 -0.70 -6.86
C THR A 56 14.48 0.41 -7.11
N VAL A 57 13.93 0.99 -6.05
CA VAL A 57 12.87 2.00 -6.18
C VAL A 57 13.34 3.34 -5.64
N TRP A 58 13.18 4.39 -6.44
CA TRP A 58 13.32 5.78 -6.03
C TRP A 58 11.94 6.38 -5.81
N ALA A 59 11.54 6.51 -4.55
CA ALA A 59 10.23 7.02 -4.14
C ALA A 59 10.28 8.54 -3.99
N THR A 60 9.53 9.26 -4.82
CA THR A 60 9.51 10.73 -4.84
C THR A 60 8.11 11.29 -4.69
N LEU A 61 8.00 12.50 -4.15
CA LEU A 61 6.76 13.24 -3.94
C LEU A 61 6.87 14.62 -4.59
N THR A 62 5.81 15.07 -5.26
CA THR A 62 5.78 16.43 -5.81
C THR A 62 5.89 17.46 -4.68
N SER A 63 6.94 18.27 -4.73
CA SER A 63 7.10 19.41 -3.83
C SER A 63 6.25 20.58 -4.30
N ALA A 64 5.41 21.13 -3.42
CA ALA A 64 4.67 22.34 -3.74
C ALA A 64 5.63 23.52 -3.93
N PRO A 65 5.45 24.36 -4.95
CA PRO A 65 6.34 25.50 -5.21
C PRO A 65 6.22 26.64 -4.18
N ASP A 66 5.11 26.68 -3.43
CA ASP A 66 4.84 27.72 -2.42
C ASP A 66 5.13 27.22 -0.99
N PRO A 67 5.96 27.91 -0.17
CA PRO A 67 6.20 27.57 1.23
C PRO A 67 4.94 27.50 2.12
N ALA A 68 3.84 28.15 1.77
CA ALA A 68 2.56 27.98 2.46
C ALA A 68 1.89 26.62 2.16
N ALA A 69 1.97 26.16 0.91
CA ALA A 69 1.56 24.82 0.52
C ALA A 69 2.49 23.73 1.08
N SER A 70 3.77 24.05 1.32
CA SER A 70 4.71 23.17 2.01
C SER A 70 4.31 22.85 3.45
N ARG A 71 3.63 23.77 4.16
CA ARG A 71 3.07 23.50 5.51
C ARG A 71 1.93 22.46 5.45
N GLY A 72 1.07 22.53 4.44
CA GLY A 72 0.05 21.49 4.20
C GLY A 72 0.69 20.13 3.88
N GLY A 73 1.75 20.13 3.07
CA GLY A 73 2.54 18.93 2.78
C GLY A 73 3.25 18.35 4.01
N ALA A 74 3.69 19.17 4.97
CA ALA A 74 4.27 18.69 6.23
C ALA A 74 3.22 17.93 7.08
N GLY A 75 1.98 18.44 7.14
CA GLY A 75 0.87 17.75 7.76
C GLY A 75 0.57 16.40 7.10
N LEU A 76 0.54 16.35 5.76
CA LEU A 76 0.33 15.10 5.03
C LEU A 76 1.41 14.05 5.33
N ARG A 77 2.68 14.45 5.36
CA ARG A 77 3.81 13.56 5.67
C ARG A 77 3.75 13.03 7.10
N ALA A 78 3.35 13.85 8.06
CA ALA A 78 3.18 13.41 9.45
C ALA A 78 2.12 12.31 9.56
N HIS A 79 0.93 12.53 8.98
CA HIS A 79 -0.12 11.51 8.95
C HIS A 79 0.33 10.25 8.17
N ALA A 80 1.08 10.41 7.09
CA ALA A 80 1.64 9.28 6.35
C ALA A 80 2.61 8.44 7.21
N ALA A 81 3.46 9.10 8.00
CA ALA A 81 4.36 8.41 8.92
C ALA A 81 3.61 7.64 10.01
N GLU A 82 2.51 8.17 10.53
CA GLU A 82 1.63 7.46 11.48
C GLU A 82 1.07 6.17 10.86
N LEU A 83 0.76 6.17 9.56
CA LEU A 83 0.33 4.99 8.78
C LEU A 83 1.49 4.03 8.40
N GLY A 84 2.70 4.24 8.91
CA GLY A 84 3.87 3.41 8.56
C GLY A 84 4.30 3.54 7.09
N ILE A 85 3.92 4.63 6.42
CA ILE A 85 4.36 4.92 5.05
C ILE A 85 5.82 5.37 5.09
N ARG A 86 6.65 4.76 4.23
CA ARG A 86 8.07 5.14 4.13
C ARG A 86 8.20 6.55 3.55
N PRO A 87 9.22 7.32 3.98
CA PRO A 87 9.40 8.69 3.51
C PRO A 87 9.68 8.72 2.01
N PHE A 88 9.09 9.71 1.33
CA PHE A 88 9.33 10.02 -0.09
C PHE A 88 10.30 11.20 -0.19
N GLU A 89 11.21 11.15 -1.17
CA GLU A 89 12.10 12.26 -1.47
C GLU A 89 11.34 13.40 -2.16
N ASP A 90 11.63 14.62 -1.74
CA ASP A 90 11.09 15.82 -2.35
C ASP A 90 11.67 16.00 -3.75
N HIS A 91 10.80 16.25 -4.73
CA HIS A 91 11.23 16.48 -6.10
C HIS A 91 10.39 17.56 -6.76
N ARG A 92 11.07 18.52 -7.38
CA ARG A 92 10.41 19.56 -8.18
C ARG A 92 10.17 19.06 -9.59
N ASP A 93 9.03 19.40 -10.19
CA ASP A 93 8.72 18.98 -11.56
C ASP A 93 9.75 19.44 -12.61
N THR A 94 10.54 20.47 -12.28
CA THR A 94 11.64 21.00 -13.12
C THR A 94 12.95 20.23 -12.97
N GLU A 95 13.08 19.35 -11.97
CA GLU A 95 14.29 18.57 -11.74
C GLU A 95 14.26 17.31 -12.62
N GLU A 96 15.34 17.06 -13.35
CA GLU A 96 15.46 15.80 -14.09
C GLU A 96 15.76 14.66 -13.11
N GLY A 97 15.01 13.56 -13.24
CA GLY A 97 15.33 12.31 -12.55
C GLY A 97 16.54 11.60 -13.18
N PRO A 98 17.08 10.56 -12.54
CA PRO A 98 18.08 9.70 -13.17
C PRO A 98 17.56 9.21 -14.52
N THR A 99 18.33 9.45 -15.59
CA THR A 99 17.96 9.16 -16.98
C THR A 99 17.58 7.69 -17.22
N ALA A 100 17.98 6.78 -16.34
CA ALA A 100 17.70 5.34 -16.42
C ALA A 100 16.43 4.90 -15.67
N ALA A 101 15.69 5.78 -15.00
CA ALA A 101 14.55 5.39 -14.17
C ALA A 101 13.26 5.25 -15.01
N TRP A 102 12.64 4.07 -14.96
CA TRP A 102 11.26 3.89 -15.45
C TRP A 102 10.31 4.58 -14.47
N THR A 103 9.59 5.60 -14.91
CA THR A 103 8.74 6.41 -14.02
C THR A 103 7.29 5.95 -14.08
N VAL A 104 6.72 5.69 -12.90
CA VAL A 104 5.29 5.45 -12.70
C VAL A 104 4.73 6.55 -11.80
N ASP A 105 3.76 7.31 -12.31
CA ASP A 105 3.07 8.34 -11.53
C ASP A 105 1.92 7.72 -10.73
N VAL A 106 1.75 8.13 -9.46
CA VAL A 106 0.60 7.78 -8.63
C VAL A 106 -0.15 9.05 -8.29
N VAL A 107 -1.37 9.17 -8.79
CA VAL A 107 -2.12 10.43 -8.82
C VAL A 107 -3.57 10.24 -8.39
N ALA A 108 -4.23 11.30 -7.95
CA ALA A 108 -5.68 11.26 -7.79
C ALA A 108 -6.38 11.16 -9.17
N GLN A 109 -7.53 10.49 -9.19
CA GLN A 109 -8.37 10.40 -10.39
C GLN A 109 -8.73 11.80 -10.92
N GLY A 110 -8.60 11.99 -12.23
CA GLY A 110 -8.86 13.28 -12.87
C GLY A 110 -7.71 14.29 -12.77
N ALA A 111 -6.55 13.91 -12.21
CA ALA A 111 -5.34 14.72 -12.29
C ALA A 111 -4.86 14.87 -13.76
N ALA A 112 -4.17 15.98 -14.03
CA ALA A 112 -3.59 16.28 -15.34
C ALA A 112 -2.72 15.12 -15.85
N THR A 113 -2.77 14.89 -17.16
CA THR A 113 -2.04 13.79 -17.81
C THR A 113 -0.53 14.03 -17.83
N THR A 114 0.23 12.99 -17.53
CA THR A 114 1.68 12.90 -17.71
C THR A 114 2.03 11.95 -18.86
N ASP A 115 3.26 12.00 -19.35
CA ASP A 115 3.72 11.17 -20.49
C ASP A 115 4.01 9.70 -20.12
N GLY A 116 4.10 9.38 -18.82
CA GLY A 116 4.43 8.03 -18.32
C GLY A 116 3.22 7.20 -17.85
N PRO A 117 3.40 5.90 -17.59
CA PRO A 117 2.40 5.07 -16.93
C PRO A 117 1.89 5.71 -15.65
N ARG A 118 0.58 5.73 -15.45
CA ARG A 118 -0.03 6.27 -14.24
C ARG A 118 -0.95 5.28 -13.56
N VAL A 119 -0.87 5.27 -12.23
CA VAL A 119 -1.84 4.67 -11.34
C VAL A 119 -2.75 5.76 -10.79
N GLU A 120 -4.05 5.64 -11.03
CA GLU A 120 -5.04 6.54 -10.44
C GLU A 120 -5.58 6.00 -9.12
N VAL A 121 -5.85 6.94 -8.22
CA VAL A 121 -6.49 6.69 -6.92
C VAL A 121 -7.78 7.49 -6.85
N ALA A 122 -8.89 6.78 -6.72
CA ALA A 122 -10.21 7.35 -6.58
C ALA A 122 -10.38 8.07 -5.23
N PRO A 123 -11.26 9.10 -5.18
CA PRO A 123 -11.42 9.94 -4.01
C PRO A 123 -11.91 9.17 -2.78
N VAL A 124 -11.55 9.68 -1.61
CA VAL A 124 -12.05 9.22 -0.32
C VAL A 124 -12.94 10.30 0.27
N ASP A 125 -14.17 9.93 0.61
CA ASP A 125 -15.07 10.75 1.41
C ASP A 125 -14.99 10.27 2.86
N SER A 126 -14.41 11.10 3.74
CA SER A 126 -14.27 10.79 5.16
C SER A 126 -15.41 11.32 6.04
N GLY A 127 -16.39 12.03 5.46
CA GLY A 127 -17.50 12.64 6.22
C GLY A 127 -17.06 13.26 7.55
N SER A 128 -17.71 12.86 8.65
CA SER A 128 -17.33 13.18 10.03
C SER A 128 -16.75 11.97 10.78
N ALA A 129 -16.15 11.01 10.08
CA ALA A 129 -15.65 9.79 10.70
C ALA A 129 -14.60 10.13 11.79
N PRO A 130 -14.64 9.43 12.93
CA PRO A 130 -13.66 9.65 13.99
C PRO A 130 -12.26 9.30 13.48
N VAL A 131 -11.24 9.96 14.05
CA VAL A 131 -9.86 9.54 13.85
C VAL A 131 -9.70 8.18 14.54
N PRO A 132 -9.26 7.12 13.83
CA PRO A 132 -9.10 5.80 14.42
C PRO A 132 -8.05 5.83 15.53
N GLY A 133 -8.21 4.96 16.54
CA GLY A 133 -7.29 4.88 17.67
C GLY A 133 -5.93 4.29 17.26
N ASP A 134 -5.95 3.33 16.33
CA ASP A 134 -4.75 2.75 15.70
C ASP A 134 -4.61 3.25 14.25
N PRO A 135 -3.55 4.01 13.91
CA PRO A 135 -3.26 4.42 12.53
C PRO A 135 -3.20 3.26 11.54
N THR A 136 -2.86 2.05 12.00
CA THR A 136 -2.79 0.86 11.16
C THR A 136 -4.16 0.35 10.74
N ALA A 137 -5.20 0.62 11.54
CA ALA A 137 -6.58 0.34 11.14
C ALA A 137 -7.04 1.27 10.02
N LEU A 138 -6.64 2.56 10.05
CA LEU A 138 -6.84 3.46 8.91
C LEU A 138 -6.16 2.94 7.65
N ARG A 139 -4.94 2.42 7.79
CA ARG A 139 -4.19 1.82 6.68
C ARG A 139 -4.97 0.67 6.06
N LEU A 140 -5.46 -0.26 6.88
CA LEU A 140 -6.26 -1.38 6.43
C LEU A 140 -7.55 -0.89 5.74
N ALA A 141 -8.27 0.06 6.32
CA ALA A 141 -9.51 0.60 5.76
C ALA A 141 -9.30 1.22 4.37
N LEU A 142 -8.22 1.99 4.18
CA LEU A 142 -7.88 2.62 2.90
C LEU A 142 -7.45 1.61 1.83
N LEU A 143 -6.87 0.48 2.23
CA LEU A 143 -6.41 -0.61 1.36
C LEU A 143 -7.50 -1.65 1.05
N ALA A 144 -8.52 -1.78 1.90
CA ALA A 144 -9.60 -2.75 1.77
C ALA A 144 -10.50 -2.51 0.54
N ARG A 145 -10.44 -1.31 -0.05
CA ARG A 145 -11.09 -1.00 -1.32
C ARG A 145 -10.06 -0.83 -2.42
N ARG A 146 -10.37 -1.39 -3.60
CA ARG A 146 -9.57 -1.20 -4.80
C ARG A 146 -9.33 0.29 -5.04
N ARG A 147 -8.10 0.63 -5.41
CA ARG A 147 -7.63 2.02 -5.52
C ARG A 147 -8.40 2.84 -6.56
N ASP A 148 -8.96 2.20 -7.57
CA ASP A 148 -9.74 2.81 -8.66
C ASP A 148 -11.22 3.06 -8.30
N LEU A 149 -11.66 2.61 -7.11
CA LEU A 149 -13.03 2.82 -6.64
C LEU A 149 -13.09 3.89 -5.54
N PRO A 150 -14.07 4.82 -5.61
CA PRO A 150 -14.32 5.76 -4.52
C PRO A 150 -14.56 5.01 -3.20
N LEU A 151 -14.05 5.57 -2.10
CA LEU A 151 -14.19 5.01 -0.77
C LEU A 151 -14.95 6.01 0.12
N SER A 152 -16.04 5.56 0.73
CA SER A 152 -16.65 6.26 1.86
C SER A 152 -16.07 5.66 3.14
N LEU A 153 -15.37 6.48 3.92
CA LEU A 153 -14.74 6.10 5.17
C LEU A 153 -15.65 6.59 6.30
N ASP A 154 -16.52 5.71 6.78
CA ASP A 154 -17.39 5.95 7.93
C ASP A 154 -16.89 5.22 9.18
N ALA A 155 -17.56 5.44 10.32
CA ALA A 155 -17.20 4.82 11.58
C ALA A 155 -17.31 3.28 11.55
N GLY A 156 -18.22 2.72 10.75
CA GLY A 156 -18.38 1.27 10.60
C GLY A 156 -17.20 0.65 9.86
N VAL A 157 -16.75 1.29 8.77
CA VAL A 157 -15.56 0.85 8.02
C VAL A 157 -14.30 0.88 8.90
N LEU A 158 -14.15 1.91 9.73
CA LEU A 158 -13.02 2.00 10.67
C LEU A 158 -13.10 0.93 11.76
N ALA A 159 -14.28 0.71 12.36
CA ALA A 159 -14.46 -0.32 13.37
C ALA A 159 -14.19 -1.73 12.81
N GLU A 160 -14.67 -2.03 11.59
CA GLU A 160 -14.40 -3.30 10.93
C GLU A 160 -12.89 -3.53 10.68
N ALA A 161 -12.17 -2.47 10.34
CA ALA A 161 -10.72 -2.51 10.18
C ALA A 161 -10.00 -2.72 11.52
N GLU A 162 -10.41 -2.04 12.58
CA GLU A 162 -9.87 -2.23 13.94
C GLU A 162 -10.09 -3.67 14.43
N ASP A 163 -11.32 -4.19 14.31
CA ASP A 163 -11.68 -5.55 14.71
C ASP A 163 -10.91 -6.60 13.92
N THR A 164 -10.79 -6.40 12.60
CA THR A 164 -10.02 -7.31 11.74
C THR A 164 -8.55 -7.30 12.11
N LEU A 165 -7.96 -6.13 12.33
CA LEU A 165 -6.56 -6.01 12.67
C LEU A 165 -6.24 -6.62 14.05
N GLY A 166 -7.08 -6.37 15.05
CA GLY A 166 -6.94 -6.97 16.38
C GLY A 166 -7.05 -8.50 16.32
N ARG A 167 -8.05 -9.02 15.60
CA ARG A 167 -8.21 -10.47 15.39
C ARG A 167 -6.98 -11.10 14.72
N TRP A 168 -6.49 -10.48 13.64
CA TRP A 168 -5.32 -10.98 12.92
C TRP A 168 -4.04 -10.93 13.73
N ARG A 169 -3.77 -9.86 14.46
CA ARG A 169 -2.58 -9.76 15.33
C ARG A 169 -2.60 -10.78 16.45
N ALA A 170 -3.75 -10.99 17.08
CA ALA A 170 -3.93 -12.03 18.10
C ALA A 170 -3.71 -13.44 17.52
N ALA A 171 -4.25 -13.72 16.32
CA ALA A 171 -4.05 -14.98 15.63
C ALA A 171 -2.56 -15.23 15.28
N VAL A 172 -1.88 -14.21 14.72
CA VAL A 172 -0.46 -14.26 14.39
C VAL A 172 0.40 -14.48 15.63
N ALA A 173 0.10 -13.79 16.74
CA ALA A 173 0.80 -14.00 18.01
C ALA A 173 0.61 -15.43 18.55
N GLY A 174 -0.58 -16.00 18.42
CA GLY A 174 -0.85 -17.40 18.76
C GLY A 174 -0.07 -18.39 17.89
N TRP A 175 -0.04 -18.17 16.57
CA TRP A 175 0.69 -19.03 15.63
C TRP A 175 2.22 -18.94 15.78
N ALA A 176 2.74 -17.79 16.22
CA ALA A 176 4.18 -17.59 16.44
C ALA A 176 4.79 -18.52 17.51
N ALA A 177 3.96 -19.10 18.40
CA ALA A 177 4.40 -20.09 19.39
C ALA A 177 4.64 -21.50 18.80
N ARG A 178 4.43 -21.69 17.51
CA ARG A 178 4.50 -22.99 16.82
C ARG A 178 5.72 -23.04 15.90
N PRO A 179 6.27 -24.23 15.62
CA PRO A 179 7.42 -24.35 14.72
C PRO A 179 7.11 -23.73 13.34
N SER A 180 7.99 -22.82 12.89
CA SER A 180 7.87 -22.19 11.57
C SER A 180 7.82 -23.23 10.45
N ARG A 181 6.99 -22.95 9.43
CA ARG A 181 6.86 -23.78 8.23
C ARG A 181 6.74 -22.87 7.01
N PRO A 182 7.32 -23.25 5.85
CA PRO A 182 7.30 -22.40 4.66
C PRO A 182 5.88 -22.11 4.20
N VAL A 183 5.69 -20.94 3.58
CA VAL A 183 4.45 -20.55 2.91
C VAL A 183 4.12 -21.56 1.80
N PRO A 184 2.93 -22.19 1.83
CA PRO A 184 2.48 -23.10 0.78
C PRO A 184 2.58 -22.44 -0.58
N GLU A 185 3.01 -23.20 -1.59
CA GLU A 185 3.30 -22.64 -2.91
C GLU A 185 2.04 -22.07 -3.58
N ASP A 186 0.91 -22.75 -3.45
CA ASP A 186 -0.39 -22.31 -3.97
C ASP A 186 -0.84 -20.97 -3.35
N VAL A 187 -0.69 -20.82 -2.03
CA VAL A 187 -1.00 -19.58 -1.32
C VAL A 187 -0.07 -18.46 -1.78
N ARG A 188 1.24 -18.74 -1.89
CA ARG A 188 2.24 -17.78 -2.37
C ARG A 188 1.93 -17.31 -3.80
N LEU A 189 1.52 -18.22 -4.68
CA LEU A 189 1.15 -17.91 -6.06
C LEU A 189 -0.11 -17.06 -6.13
N ARG A 190 -1.14 -17.37 -5.32
CA ARG A 190 -2.37 -16.57 -5.23
C ARG A 190 -2.09 -15.14 -4.75
N LEU A 191 -1.32 -15.02 -3.66
CA LEU A 191 -0.86 -13.73 -3.14
C LEU A 191 -0.13 -12.92 -4.22
N ARG A 192 0.85 -13.55 -4.88
CA ARG A 192 1.65 -12.91 -5.91
C ARG A 192 0.82 -12.49 -7.12
N ALA A 193 -0.10 -13.35 -7.58
CA ALA A 193 -0.98 -13.05 -8.70
C ALA A 193 -1.87 -11.83 -8.40
N ALA A 194 -2.38 -11.71 -7.17
CA ALA A 194 -3.21 -10.59 -6.75
C ALA A 194 -2.48 -9.24 -6.86
N TRP A 195 -1.31 -9.07 -6.22
CA TRP A 195 -0.63 -7.78 -6.30
C TRP A 195 0.12 -7.56 -7.62
N GLU A 196 0.62 -8.60 -8.29
CA GLU A 196 1.27 -8.45 -9.61
C GLU A 196 0.25 -8.08 -10.71
N GLY A 197 -1.03 -8.43 -10.51
CA GLY A 197 -2.15 -8.00 -11.33
C GLY A 197 -2.77 -6.71 -10.80
N ASP A 198 -2.13 -5.58 -11.10
CA ASP A 198 -2.68 -4.24 -10.83
C ASP A 198 -2.83 -3.88 -9.34
N LEU A 199 -1.92 -4.35 -8.47
CA LEU A 199 -1.96 -4.06 -7.03
C LEU A 199 -3.34 -4.37 -6.42
N ASP A 200 -3.93 -5.52 -6.74
CA ASP A 200 -5.22 -5.94 -6.19
C ASP A 200 -5.07 -6.34 -4.70
N VAL A 201 -4.91 -5.33 -3.85
CA VAL A 201 -4.79 -5.48 -2.39
C VAL A 201 -6.03 -6.12 -1.78
N PRO A 202 -7.28 -5.80 -2.19
CA PRO A 202 -8.46 -6.52 -1.72
C PRO A 202 -8.36 -8.03 -1.96
N ALA A 203 -7.88 -8.47 -3.13
CA ALA A 203 -7.65 -9.89 -3.39
C ALA A 203 -6.53 -10.49 -2.52
N VAL A 204 -5.49 -9.73 -2.17
CA VAL A 204 -4.49 -10.14 -1.16
C VAL A 204 -5.15 -10.37 0.20
N LEU A 205 -6.03 -9.45 0.64
CA LEU A 205 -6.75 -9.55 1.90
C LEU A 205 -7.75 -10.74 1.89
N ASP A 206 -8.39 -11.03 0.75
CA ASP A 206 -9.23 -12.22 0.58
C ASP A 206 -8.42 -13.52 0.78
N VAL A 207 -7.18 -13.57 0.27
CA VAL A 207 -6.29 -14.73 0.48
C VAL A 207 -5.93 -14.88 1.95
N LEU A 208 -5.64 -13.79 2.67
CA LEU A 208 -5.38 -13.85 4.12
C LEU A 208 -6.59 -14.38 4.90
N ARG A 209 -7.81 -13.89 4.62
CA ARG A 209 -9.05 -14.42 5.23
C ARG A 209 -9.21 -15.91 4.95
N SER A 210 -8.96 -16.35 3.71
CA SER A 210 -9.00 -17.77 3.35
C SER A 210 -7.97 -18.61 4.11
N VAL A 211 -6.81 -18.05 4.47
CA VAL A 211 -5.75 -18.74 5.21
C VAL A 211 -6.06 -18.82 6.70
N GLU A 212 -6.64 -17.76 7.27
CA GLU A 212 -7.11 -17.70 8.66
C GLU A 212 -7.93 -18.95 9.03
N ASP A 213 -8.89 -19.30 8.17
CA ASP A 213 -9.85 -20.39 8.36
C ASP A 213 -9.40 -21.76 7.77
N SER A 214 -8.23 -21.83 7.15
CA SER A 214 -7.77 -23.04 6.46
C SER A 214 -7.16 -24.08 7.40
N ASP A 215 -7.02 -25.34 6.98
CA ASP A 215 -6.33 -26.38 7.76
C ASP A 215 -4.80 -26.38 7.62
N ILE A 216 -4.20 -25.34 6.99
CA ILE A 216 -2.74 -25.30 6.87
C ILE A 216 -2.11 -25.18 8.28
N PRO A 217 -0.91 -25.76 8.50
CA PRO A 217 -0.24 -25.69 9.79
C PRO A 217 -0.06 -24.24 10.27
N GLU A 218 -0.24 -24.00 11.56
CA GLU A 218 -0.16 -22.66 12.16
C GLU A 218 1.16 -21.95 11.85
N GLY A 219 2.30 -22.65 11.91
CA GLY A 219 3.60 -22.08 11.51
C GLY A 219 3.66 -21.61 10.05
N ALA A 220 2.87 -22.22 9.15
CA ALA A 220 2.73 -21.77 7.77
C ALA A 220 1.73 -20.61 7.62
N ARG A 221 0.68 -20.54 8.45
CA ARG A 221 -0.21 -19.36 8.53
C ARG A 221 0.58 -18.13 8.98
N PHE A 222 1.39 -18.29 10.03
CA PHE A 222 2.32 -17.27 10.51
C PHE A 222 3.22 -16.73 9.38
N GLU A 223 3.97 -17.60 8.71
CA GLU A 223 4.86 -17.18 7.62
C GLU A 223 4.08 -16.54 6.45
N THR A 224 2.85 -16.98 6.20
CA THR A 224 2.00 -16.39 5.16
C THR A 224 1.63 -14.94 5.48
N TYR A 225 1.21 -14.69 6.73
CA TYR A 225 0.87 -13.35 7.20
C TYR A 225 2.11 -12.45 7.22
N ALA A 226 3.24 -12.93 7.74
CA ALA A 226 4.51 -12.20 7.73
C ALA A 226 4.99 -11.87 6.30
N TYR A 227 4.80 -12.80 5.36
CA TYR A 227 5.13 -12.60 3.95
C TYR A 227 4.26 -11.51 3.30
N ALA A 228 2.93 -11.57 3.51
CA ALA A 228 2.01 -10.56 2.99
C ALA A 228 2.23 -9.18 3.64
N ASP A 229 2.63 -9.13 4.91
CA ASP A 229 2.85 -7.88 5.64
C ASP A 229 4.00 -7.03 5.07
N ARG A 230 4.94 -7.66 4.35
CA ARG A 230 5.99 -6.91 3.60
C ARG A 230 5.39 -5.98 2.56
N LEU A 231 4.28 -6.39 1.93
CA LEU A 231 3.51 -5.58 0.98
C LEU A 231 2.57 -4.64 1.73
N LEU A 232 1.82 -5.18 2.69
CA LEU A 232 0.68 -4.48 3.29
C LEU A 232 1.11 -3.44 4.33
N GLY A 233 2.15 -3.69 5.12
CA GLY A 233 2.64 -2.79 6.17
C GLY A 233 1.63 -2.60 7.31
N LEU A 234 0.93 -3.65 7.71
CA LEU A 234 -0.09 -3.67 8.77
C LEU A 234 0.49 -4.05 10.14
N GLU A 235 1.80 -4.26 10.25
CA GLU A 235 2.48 -4.67 11.48
C GLU A 235 1.80 -5.89 12.13
N LEU A 236 1.54 -6.92 11.33
CA LEU A 236 0.77 -8.09 11.77
C LEU A 236 1.51 -8.88 12.86
N THR A 237 2.83 -8.72 12.95
CA THR A 237 3.68 -9.35 13.96
C THR A 237 3.85 -8.53 15.24
N ARG A 238 3.17 -7.39 15.38
CA ARG A 238 3.38 -6.43 16.47
C ARG A 238 3.10 -6.99 17.87
N GLU A 239 2.12 -7.88 18.00
CA GLU A 239 1.69 -8.42 19.30
C GLU A 239 2.51 -9.63 19.76
N ILE A 240 3.49 -10.08 18.96
CA ILE A 240 4.37 -11.19 19.34
C ILE A 240 5.17 -10.80 20.58
N GLY A 241 4.99 -11.55 21.66
CA GLY A 241 5.69 -11.32 22.92
C GLY A 241 5.14 -10.15 23.75
N ALA A 242 4.04 -9.49 23.35
CA ALA A 242 3.43 -8.40 24.13
C ALA A 242 2.74 -8.89 25.43
N ALA A 243 2.48 -10.19 25.53
CA ALA A 243 1.92 -10.84 26.72
C ALA A 243 2.95 -11.65 27.54
N LEU A 244 4.26 -11.43 27.32
CA LEU A 244 5.35 -12.03 28.09
C LEU A 244 5.77 -11.19 29.29
#